data_AF-A0A660TJ20-F1
#
_entry.id   AF-A0A660TJ20-F1
#
_cell.length_a   1.000
_cell.length_b   1.000
_cell.length_c   1.000
_cell.angle_alpha   90.00
_cell.angle_beta   90.00
_cell.angle_gamma   90.00
#
_symmetry.space_group_name_H-M   'P 1'
#
loop_
_entity.id
_entity.type
_entity.pdbx_description
1 polymer ?
#
loop_
_entity_poly.entity_id
_entity_poly.type
_entity_poly.pdbx_seq_one_letter_code
_entity_poly.pdbx_strand_id
1 'polypeptide(L)'
;MRKREEEQEKFKLEEKKKREKIEQKKKTKEKELPIKKDKIEPVKLAEHQAKEVEAGMRVSLIPEEFINPPEDRYAHSLLVFIFSILFTVLIIGAVYLWMVWQESKVTAETVNIDDQIVAVDKKIKDYNEIKQNAQELQNKIGAAEGLLNKHIYWTKFFDLLEQNTVQGIYYVSIAADTEGGIILSAIAEDYTTIARQLVAFNEATDFVNQAKVSSAVAQTGEEGQISGVSFNIDLQLTNNVFIK
;
A
#
# COMPACT_ATOMS: atom_id res chain seq x y z
N MET A 1 15.24 6.52 -13.37
CA MET A 1 14.19 5.81 -14.14
C MET A 1 14.68 4.51 -14.79
N ARG A 2 15.89 4.42 -15.35
CA ARG A 2 16.43 3.21 -16.02
C ARG A 2 16.40 1.88 -15.21
N LYS A 3 16.62 1.90 -13.89
CA LYS A 3 16.64 0.65 -13.08
C LYS A 3 15.28 -0.06 -12.97
N ARG A 4 14.15 0.65 -13.09
CA ARG A 4 12.81 0.03 -13.07
C ARG A 4 12.45 -0.62 -14.40
N GLU A 5 12.99 -0.11 -15.50
CA GLU A 5 12.75 -0.68 -16.84
C GLU A 5 13.50 -2.02 -17.01
N GLU A 6 14.74 -2.10 -16.53
CA GLU A 6 15.52 -3.35 -16.57
C GLU A 6 14.91 -4.48 -15.71
N GLU A 7 14.26 -4.14 -14.59
CA GLU A 7 13.59 -5.11 -13.73
C GLU A 7 12.30 -5.66 -14.37
N GLN A 8 11.55 -4.80 -15.05
CA GLN A 8 10.34 -5.20 -15.78
C GLN A 8 10.67 -6.05 -17.01
N GLU A 9 11.77 -5.77 -17.72
CA GLU A 9 12.21 -6.62 -18.83
C GLU A 9 12.68 -8.00 -18.35
N LYS A 10 13.39 -8.08 -17.21
CA LYS A 10 13.78 -9.36 -16.63
C LYS A 10 12.57 -10.20 -16.21
N PHE A 11 11.57 -9.58 -15.61
CA PHE A 11 10.33 -10.27 -15.21
C PHE A 11 9.56 -10.81 -16.42
N LYS A 12 9.43 -10.00 -17.48
CA LYS A 12 8.78 -10.43 -18.75
C LYS A 12 9.55 -11.56 -19.43
N LEU A 13 10.88 -11.53 -19.40
CA LEU A 13 11.73 -12.59 -19.96
C LEU A 13 11.60 -13.90 -19.17
N GLU A 14 11.45 -13.82 -17.84
CA GLU A 14 11.24 -14.99 -16.97
C GLU A 14 9.86 -15.63 -17.17
N GLU A 15 8.80 -14.83 -17.31
CA GLU A 15 7.46 -15.32 -17.62
C GLU A 15 7.42 -16.02 -18.99
N LYS A 16 8.09 -15.45 -19.99
CA LYS A 16 8.16 -16.05 -21.34
C LYS A 16 8.86 -17.41 -21.32
N LYS A 17 9.98 -17.53 -20.59
CA LYS A 17 10.70 -18.81 -20.40
C LYS A 17 9.87 -19.85 -19.64
N LYS A 18 9.05 -19.44 -18.66
CA LYS A 18 8.13 -20.33 -17.95
C LYS A 18 7.02 -20.84 -18.87
N ARG A 19 6.45 -19.97 -19.72
CA ARG A 19 5.40 -20.36 -20.69
C ARG A 19 5.93 -21.32 -21.76
N GLU A 20 7.12 -21.08 -22.31
CA GLU A 20 7.77 -21.99 -23.27
C GLU A 20 8.06 -23.38 -22.68
N LYS A 21 8.49 -23.46 -21.41
CA LYS A 21 8.68 -24.74 -20.70
C LYS A 21 7.37 -25.52 -20.51
N ILE A 22 6.26 -24.83 -20.24
CA ILE A 22 4.94 -25.47 -20.07
C ILE A 22 4.42 -25.99 -21.42
N GLU A 23 4.64 -25.25 -22.50
CA GLU A 23 4.22 -25.66 -23.84
C GLU A 23 5.03 -26.86 -24.37
N GLN A 24 6.34 -26.90 -24.10
CA GLN A 24 7.17 -28.07 -24.41
C GLN A 24 6.74 -29.32 -23.61
N LYS A 25 6.38 -29.15 -22.32
CA LYS A 25 5.92 -30.26 -21.47
C LYS A 25 4.55 -30.82 -21.91
N LYS A 26 3.70 -29.99 -22.54
CA LYS A 26 2.44 -30.44 -23.17
C LYS A 26 2.70 -31.21 -24.47
N LYS A 27 3.60 -30.74 -25.34
CA LYS A 27 3.94 -31.43 -26.61
C LYS A 27 4.61 -32.80 -26.40
N THR A 28 5.33 -33.01 -25.30
CA THR A 28 5.91 -34.32 -24.96
C THR A 28 4.87 -35.33 -24.46
N LYS A 29 3.80 -34.87 -23.79
CA LYS A 29 2.79 -35.76 -23.18
C LYS A 29 1.73 -36.28 -24.16
N GLU A 30 1.62 -35.66 -25.34
CA GLU A 30 0.63 -36.01 -26.37
C GLU A 30 1.14 -37.06 -27.38
N LYS A 31 2.42 -37.46 -27.31
CA LYS A 31 3.03 -38.42 -28.25
C LYS A 31 3.14 -39.86 -27.75
N GLU A 32 2.72 -40.18 -26.53
CA GLU A 32 2.87 -41.54 -25.98
C GLU A 32 1.54 -42.12 -25.50
N LEU A 33 0.84 -42.80 -26.42
CA LEU A 33 -0.15 -43.84 -26.11
C LEU A 33 -0.18 -44.84 -27.28
N PRO A 34 0.44 -46.03 -27.17
CA PRO A 34 0.16 -47.13 -28.07
C PRO A 34 -1.05 -47.93 -27.56
N ILE A 35 -2.06 -48.03 -28.43
CA ILE A 35 -3.22 -48.91 -28.30
C ILE A 35 -2.76 -50.34 -28.63
N LYS A 36 -2.94 -51.30 -27.72
CA LYS A 36 -2.90 -52.75 -28.04
C LYS A 36 -4.19 -53.42 -27.55
N LYS A 37 -5.01 -53.85 -28.51
CA LYS A 37 -6.12 -54.79 -28.33
C LYS A 37 -5.52 -56.20 -28.30
N ASP A 38 -5.89 -57.01 -27.31
CA ASP A 38 -5.80 -58.46 -27.43
C ASP A 38 -7.12 -59.10 -27.00
N LYS A 39 -7.59 -59.99 -27.88
CA LYS A 39 -8.86 -60.71 -27.86
C LYS A 39 -8.56 -62.12 -27.34
N ILE A 40 -9.24 -62.58 -26.31
CA ILE A 40 -9.17 -63.99 -25.89
C ILE A 40 -10.59 -64.49 -25.66
N GLU A 41 -11.09 -65.27 -26.61
CA GLU A 41 -12.27 -66.13 -26.46
C GLU A 41 -11.81 -67.51 -25.95
N PRO A 42 -12.61 -68.22 -25.13
CA PRO A 42 -12.22 -69.47 -24.49
C PRO A 42 -12.25 -70.67 -25.46
N VAL A 43 -11.17 -71.47 -25.42
CA VAL A 43 -11.03 -72.75 -26.10
C VAL A 43 -11.96 -73.79 -25.47
N LYS A 44 -12.90 -74.32 -26.27
CA LYS A 44 -13.70 -75.51 -25.94
C LYS A 44 -12.84 -76.75 -26.09
N LEU A 45 -12.59 -77.47 -25.00
CA LEU A 45 -11.98 -78.80 -25.04
C LEU A 45 -13.11 -79.82 -25.25
N ALA A 46 -13.10 -80.45 -26.42
CA ALA A 46 -14.06 -81.45 -26.82
C ALA A 46 -13.97 -82.70 -25.92
N GLU A 47 -15.13 -83.14 -25.44
CA GLU A 47 -15.34 -84.44 -24.81
C GLU A 47 -14.84 -85.58 -25.72
N HIS A 48 -14.01 -86.45 -25.17
CA HIS A 48 -13.84 -87.81 -25.66
C HIS A 48 -14.74 -88.72 -24.85
N GLN A 49 -15.96 -88.96 -25.35
CA GLN A 49 -16.79 -90.05 -24.87
C GLN A 49 -16.33 -91.35 -25.54
N ALA A 50 -15.61 -92.17 -24.78
CA ALA A 50 -15.24 -93.53 -25.14
C ALA A 50 -16.26 -94.51 -24.52
N LYS A 51 -16.92 -95.27 -25.40
CA LYS A 51 -17.43 -96.64 -25.25
C LYS A 51 -18.13 -97.06 -23.96
N GLU A 52 -19.42 -97.27 -24.15
CA GLU A 52 -20.24 -98.36 -23.60
C GLU A 52 -19.46 -99.71 -23.54
N VAL A 53 -19.35 -100.27 -22.33
CA VAL A 53 -19.17 -101.71 -22.10
C VAL A 53 -20.13 -102.10 -20.98
N GLU A 54 -21.04 -102.99 -21.33
CA GLU A 54 -22.06 -103.60 -20.49
C GLU A 54 -21.53 -104.30 -19.23
N ALA A 55 -22.32 -104.16 -18.17
CA ALA A 55 -22.78 -105.23 -17.28
C ALA A 55 -21.77 -106.31 -16.84
N GLY A 56 -20.79 -105.87 -16.04
CA GLY A 56 -20.19 -106.71 -15.00
C GLY A 56 -20.55 -106.10 -13.65
N MET A 57 -21.37 -106.79 -12.84
CA MET A 57 -21.76 -106.39 -11.49
C MET A 57 -20.51 -106.36 -10.58
N ARG A 58 -19.79 -105.24 -10.62
CA ARG A 58 -18.77 -104.89 -9.63
C ARG A 58 -19.48 -104.31 -8.43
N VAL A 59 -19.72 -105.17 -7.44
CA VAL A 59 -20.17 -104.78 -6.11
C VAL A 59 -19.05 -103.97 -5.46
N SER A 60 -19.12 -102.64 -5.61
CA SER A 60 -18.26 -101.72 -4.89
C SER A 60 -18.77 -101.60 -3.46
N LEU A 61 -18.05 -102.22 -2.52
CA LEU A 61 -18.38 -102.23 -1.09
C LEU A 61 -17.85 -100.99 -0.34
N ILE A 62 -17.68 -99.87 -1.03
CA ILE A 62 -17.32 -98.61 -0.39
C ILE A 62 -18.64 -97.90 -0.10
N PRO A 63 -18.98 -97.62 1.18
CA PRO A 63 -20.18 -96.87 1.51
C PRO A 63 -20.17 -95.55 0.73
N GLU A 64 -21.30 -95.17 0.15
CA GLU A 64 -21.46 -93.94 -0.66
C GLU A 64 -21.07 -92.66 0.12
N GLU A 65 -21.03 -92.79 1.45
CA GLU A 65 -20.54 -91.84 2.45
C GLU A 65 -19.05 -91.48 2.31
N PHE A 66 -18.26 -92.28 1.59
CA PHE A 66 -16.81 -92.08 1.39
C PHE A 66 -16.41 -91.77 -0.06
N ILE A 67 -17.36 -91.72 -1.00
CA ILE A 67 -17.06 -91.49 -2.42
C ILE A 67 -17.13 -90.00 -2.78
N ASN A 68 -17.87 -89.20 -2.02
CA ASN A 68 -17.85 -87.74 -2.12
C ASN A 68 -17.29 -87.17 -0.82
N PRO A 69 -16.05 -86.62 -0.77
CA PRO A 69 -15.67 -85.77 0.34
C PRO A 69 -16.66 -84.59 0.40
N PRO A 70 -17.07 -84.11 1.58
CA PRO A 70 -17.93 -82.93 1.68
C PRO A 70 -17.16 -81.68 1.23
N GLU A 71 -17.05 -81.46 -0.09
CA GLU A 71 -16.38 -80.31 -0.74
C GLU A 71 -17.09 -78.98 -0.42
N ASP A 72 -18.36 -79.05 -0.06
CA ASP A 72 -19.24 -77.95 0.31
C ASP A 72 -18.81 -77.22 1.60
N ARG A 73 -18.12 -77.93 2.52
CA ARG A 73 -17.62 -77.31 3.77
C ARG A 73 -16.38 -76.44 3.55
N TYR A 74 -15.55 -76.76 2.56
CA TYR A 74 -14.37 -75.96 2.21
C TYR A 74 -14.73 -74.74 1.37
N ALA A 75 -15.67 -74.88 0.44
CA ALA A 75 -16.16 -73.77 -0.37
C ALA A 75 -16.81 -72.66 0.48
N HIS A 76 -17.63 -73.04 1.47
CA HIS A 76 -18.25 -72.06 2.37
C HIS A 76 -17.21 -71.35 3.25
N SER A 77 -16.23 -72.10 3.77
CA SER A 77 -15.14 -71.54 4.57
C SER A 77 -14.28 -70.56 3.76
N LEU A 78 -13.91 -70.91 2.52
CA LEU A 78 -13.16 -70.02 1.62
C LEU A 78 -13.94 -68.76 1.25
N LEU A 79 -15.25 -68.87 1.03
CA LEU A 79 -16.11 -67.72 0.73
C LEU A 79 -16.15 -66.75 1.93
N VAL A 80 -16.26 -67.27 3.16
CA VAL A 80 -16.21 -66.46 4.38
C VAL A 80 -14.84 -65.77 4.54
N PHE A 81 -13.73 -66.45 4.23
CA PHE A 81 -12.40 -65.83 4.26
C PHE A 81 -12.25 -64.70 3.23
N ILE A 82 -12.73 -64.89 2.00
CA ILE A 82 -12.70 -63.85 0.95
C ILE A 82 -13.54 -62.65 1.37
N PHE A 83 -14.74 -62.87 1.92
CA PHE A 83 -15.58 -61.78 2.44
C PHE A 83 -14.93 -61.05 3.62
N SER A 84 -14.27 -61.77 4.53
CA SER A 84 -13.55 -61.17 5.66
C SER A 84 -12.39 -60.28 5.19
N ILE A 85 -11.64 -60.72 4.19
CA ILE A 85 -10.55 -59.92 3.59
C ILE A 85 -11.13 -58.69 2.89
N LEU A 86 -12.18 -58.87 2.08
CA LEU A 86 -12.84 -57.77 1.38
C LEU A 86 -13.40 -56.72 2.35
N PHE A 87 -14.02 -57.16 3.45
CA PHE A 87 -14.53 -56.28 4.49
C PHE A 87 -13.41 -55.50 5.19
N THR A 88 -12.27 -56.13 5.43
CA THR A 88 -11.09 -55.47 6.02
C THR A 88 -10.53 -54.38 5.09
N VAL A 89 -10.42 -54.69 3.79
CA VAL A 89 -9.99 -53.71 2.77
C VAL A 89 -10.99 -52.55 2.66
N LEU A 90 -12.29 -52.84 2.73
CA LEU A 90 -13.35 -51.83 2.69
C LEU A 90 -13.24 -50.85 3.88
N ILE A 91 -13.02 -51.36 5.09
CA ILE A 91 -12.84 -50.53 6.29
C ILE A 91 -11.62 -49.63 6.16
N ILE A 92 -10.48 -50.18 5.72
CA ILE A 92 -9.24 -49.40 5.53
C ILE A 92 -9.46 -48.31 4.47
N GLY A 93 -10.12 -48.65 3.36
CA GLY A 93 -10.47 -47.68 2.31
C GLY A 93 -11.39 -46.56 2.81
N ALA A 94 -12.39 -46.90 3.61
CA ALA A 94 -13.30 -45.91 4.21
C ALA A 94 -12.57 -44.95 5.16
N VAL A 95 -11.67 -45.47 6.00
CA VAL A 95 -10.85 -44.64 6.90
C VAL A 95 -9.91 -43.72 6.12
N TYR A 96 -9.29 -44.20 5.04
CA TYR A 96 -8.42 -43.38 4.19
C TYR A 96 -9.19 -42.26 3.49
N LEU A 97 -10.37 -42.54 2.93
CA LEU A 97 -11.23 -41.52 2.31
C LEU A 97 -11.70 -40.48 3.33
N TRP A 98 -12.04 -40.91 4.54
CA TRP A 98 -12.40 -40.01 5.63
C TRP A 98 -11.25 -39.05 6.00
N MET A 99 -10.02 -39.56 6.06
CA MET A 99 -8.82 -38.76 6.38
C MET A 99 -8.54 -37.71 5.30
N VAL A 100 -8.58 -38.09 4.02
CA VAL A 100 -8.38 -37.16 2.88
C VAL A 100 -9.46 -36.08 2.82
N TRP A 101 -10.69 -36.41 3.17
CA TRP A 101 -11.78 -35.43 3.21
C TRP A 101 -11.57 -34.38 4.30
N GLN A 102 -11.01 -34.77 5.46
CA GLN A 102 -10.69 -33.82 6.53
C GLN A 102 -9.51 -32.91 6.16
N GLU A 103 -8.46 -33.44 5.53
CA GLU A 103 -7.32 -32.61 5.07
C GLU A 103 -7.76 -31.51 4.10
N SER A 104 -8.73 -31.80 3.23
CA SER A 104 -9.28 -30.82 2.29
C SER A 104 -10.03 -29.68 2.99
N LYS A 105 -10.74 -29.96 4.10
CA LYS A 105 -11.46 -28.94 4.87
C LYS A 105 -10.49 -28.04 5.64
N VAL A 106 -9.50 -28.63 6.29
CA VAL A 106 -8.47 -27.90 7.05
C VAL A 106 -7.66 -26.99 6.12
N THR A 107 -7.33 -27.46 4.92
CA THR A 107 -6.60 -26.65 3.92
C THR A 107 -7.46 -25.48 3.42
N ALA A 108 -8.75 -25.70 3.17
CA ALA A 108 -9.66 -24.64 2.72
C ALA A 108 -9.91 -23.58 3.81
N GLU A 109 -10.04 -23.99 5.07
CA GLU A 109 -10.15 -23.07 6.21
C GLU A 109 -8.87 -22.25 6.42
N THR A 110 -7.70 -22.86 6.23
CA THR A 110 -6.41 -22.16 6.36
C THR A 110 -6.22 -21.10 5.28
N VAL A 111 -6.58 -21.40 4.02
CA VAL A 111 -6.51 -20.42 2.92
C VAL A 111 -7.46 -19.24 3.15
N ASN A 112 -8.66 -19.50 3.67
CA ASN A 112 -9.62 -18.43 3.98
C ASN A 112 -9.13 -17.53 5.12
N ILE A 113 -8.51 -18.11 6.16
CA ILE A 113 -7.90 -17.34 7.25
C ILE A 113 -6.74 -16.48 6.74
N ASP A 114 -5.86 -17.03 5.89
CA ASP A 114 -4.77 -16.26 5.29
C ASP A 114 -5.28 -15.10 4.43
N ASP A 115 -6.32 -15.32 3.61
CA ASP A 115 -6.94 -14.26 2.81
C ASP A 115 -7.56 -13.16 3.70
N GLN A 116 -8.17 -13.54 4.83
CA GLN A 116 -8.68 -12.59 5.81
C GLN A 116 -7.55 -11.80 6.49
N ILE A 117 -6.43 -12.45 6.83
CA ILE A 117 -5.25 -11.78 7.39
C ILE A 117 -4.70 -10.77 6.39
N VAL A 118 -4.56 -11.13 5.11
CA VAL A 118 -4.09 -10.22 4.06
C VAL A 118 -5.06 -9.04 3.89
N ALA A 119 -6.37 -9.28 3.93
CA ALA A 119 -7.37 -8.22 3.83
C ALA A 119 -7.33 -7.25 5.03
N VAL A 120 -7.12 -7.78 6.24
CA VAL A 120 -6.98 -6.97 7.46
C VAL A 120 -5.66 -6.19 7.46
N ASP A 121 -4.54 -6.81 7.07
CA ASP A 121 -3.24 -6.12 6.96
C ASP A 121 -3.28 -4.99 5.93
N LYS A 122 -3.97 -5.18 4.81
CA LYS A 122 -4.22 -4.12 3.83
C LYS A 122 -4.99 -2.96 4.45
N LYS A 123 -6.08 -3.22 5.18
CA LYS A 123 -6.83 -2.18 5.88
C LYS A 123 -5.96 -1.45 6.90
N ILE A 124 -5.14 -2.16 7.68
CA ILE A 124 -4.22 -1.55 8.65
C ILE A 124 -3.23 -0.62 7.95
N LYS A 125 -2.67 -1.01 6.81
CA LYS A 125 -1.78 -0.16 6.01
C LYS A 125 -2.51 1.10 5.51
N ASP A 126 -3.71 0.95 4.96
CA ASP A 126 -4.53 2.08 4.51
C ASP A 126 -4.83 3.06 5.67
N TYR A 127 -5.17 2.54 6.87
CA TYR A 127 -5.39 3.36 8.06
C TYR A 127 -4.10 4.05 8.56
N ASN A 128 -2.95 3.38 8.49
CA ASN A 128 -1.68 3.98 8.85
C ASN A 128 -1.28 5.11 7.90
N GLU A 129 -1.54 4.96 6.59
CA GLU A 129 -1.32 6.02 5.61
C GLU A 129 -2.22 7.23 5.88
N ILE A 130 -3.51 7.00 6.13
CA ILE A 130 -4.44 8.07 6.52
C ILE A 130 -3.98 8.77 7.80
N LYS A 131 -3.52 8.01 8.81
CA LYS A 131 -3.00 8.57 10.06
C LYS A 131 -1.76 9.42 9.83
N GLN A 132 -0.82 8.97 9.00
CA GLN A 132 0.37 9.75 8.65
C GLN A 132 0.00 11.04 7.93
N ASN A 133 -0.88 10.97 6.92
CA ASN A 133 -1.35 12.14 6.20
C ASN A 133 -2.07 13.14 7.12
N ALA A 134 -2.88 12.66 8.06
CA ALA A 134 -3.55 13.49 9.07
C ALA A 134 -2.54 14.16 10.01
N GLN A 135 -1.50 13.45 10.44
CA GLN A 135 -0.45 14.01 11.30
C GLN A 135 0.39 15.06 10.56
N GLU A 136 0.73 14.82 9.29
CA GLU A 136 1.40 15.83 8.45
C GLU A 136 0.53 17.08 8.26
N LEU A 137 -0.78 16.90 8.01
CA LEU A 137 -1.70 18.01 7.89
C LEU A 137 -1.80 18.81 9.20
N GLN A 138 -1.91 18.13 10.35
CA GLN A 138 -1.91 18.77 11.66
C GLN A 138 -0.64 19.58 11.91
N ASN A 139 0.53 19.05 11.54
CA ASN A 139 1.79 19.75 11.66
C ASN A 139 1.84 20.99 10.75
N LYS A 140 1.33 20.89 9.52
CA LYS A 140 1.23 22.02 8.58
C LYS A 140 0.28 23.09 9.11
N ILE A 141 -0.86 22.70 9.67
CA ILE A 141 -1.81 23.62 10.30
C ILE A 141 -1.16 24.31 11.50
N GLY A 142 -0.52 23.57 12.41
CA GLY A 142 0.16 24.16 13.57
C GLY A 142 1.29 25.11 13.19
N ALA A 143 2.05 24.80 12.13
CA ALA A 143 3.05 25.72 11.58
C ALA A 143 2.41 26.97 10.98
N ALA A 144 1.32 26.82 10.23
CA ALA A 144 0.57 27.94 9.65
C ALA A 144 -0.05 28.83 10.74
N GLU A 145 -0.61 28.25 11.80
CA GLU A 145 -1.11 28.98 12.97
C GLU A 145 0.01 29.73 13.69
N GLY A 146 1.20 29.11 13.84
CA GLY A 146 2.37 29.77 14.41
C GLY A 146 2.84 30.97 13.59
N LEU A 147 2.77 30.89 12.26
CA LEU A 147 3.07 32.01 11.36
C LEU A 147 1.98 33.07 11.41
N LEU A 148 0.71 32.66 11.44
CA LEU A 148 -0.43 33.58 11.46
C LEU A 148 -0.52 34.32 12.80
N ASN A 149 -0.18 33.71 13.93
CA ASN A 149 -0.11 34.40 15.22
C ASN A 149 1.01 35.43 15.30
N LYS A 150 1.99 35.38 14.40
CA LYS A 150 3.03 36.40 14.22
C LYS A 150 2.70 37.39 13.09
N HIS A 151 1.50 37.34 12.52
CA HIS A 151 1.18 38.26 11.43
C HIS A 151 1.10 39.69 11.97
N ILE A 152 1.80 40.57 11.28
CA ILE A 152 1.92 41.98 11.60
C ILE A 152 0.72 42.70 10.98
N TYR A 153 -0.11 43.35 11.80
CA TYR A 153 -1.24 44.16 11.32
C TYR A 153 -0.76 45.50 10.74
N TRP A 154 -0.35 45.49 9.47
CA TRP A 154 0.13 46.67 8.76
C TRP A 154 -0.89 47.80 8.64
N THR A 155 -2.19 47.48 8.62
CA THR A 155 -3.25 48.49 8.48
C THR A 155 -3.22 49.51 9.62
N LYS A 156 -3.14 49.06 10.87
CA LYS A 156 -3.05 49.94 12.04
C LYS A 156 -1.77 50.78 12.03
N PHE A 157 -0.67 50.19 11.56
CA PHE A 157 0.60 50.91 11.39
C PHE A 157 0.45 52.04 10.37
N PHE A 158 -0.14 51.78 9.20
CA PHE A 158 -0.32 52.79 8.17
C PHE A 158 -1.28 53.90 8.60
N ASP A 159 -2.37 53.57 9.31
CA ASP A 159 -3.30 54.56 9.86
C ASP A 159 -2.58 55.50 10.84
N LEU A 160 -1.72 54.95 11.72
CA LEU A 160 -0.94 55.75 12.67
C LEU A 160 0.17 56.54 11.99
N LEU A 161 0.81 55.96 10.96
CA LEU A 161 1.82 56.65 10.16
C LEU A 161 1.21 57.86 9.47
N GLU A 162 0.07 57.70 8.81
CA GLU A 162 -0.62 58.77 8.10
C GLU A 162 -1.02 59.91 9.04
N GLN A 163 -1.60 59.58 10.20
CA GLN A 163 -2.01 60.58 11.21
C GLN A 163 -0.84 61.40 11.77
N ASN A 164 0.37 60.82 11.82
CA ASN A 164 1.57 61.46 12.36
C ASN A 164 2.54 61.95 11.27
N THR A 165 2.11 61.94 10.00
CA THR A 165 2.92 62.44 8.88
C THR A 165 2.65 63.93 8.65
N VAL A 166 3.72 64.72 8.58
CA VAL A 166 3.67 66.15 8.27
C VAL A 166 3.42 66.35 6.78
N GLN A 167 2.61 67.34 6.43
CA GLN A 167 2.34 67.72 5.05
C GLN A 167 3.65 68.08 4.31
N GLY A 168 3.80 67.63 3.06
CA GLY A 168 4.99 67.84 2.25
C GLY A 168 6.04 66.73 2.35
N ILE A 169 5.65 65.55 2.85
CA ILE A 169 6.49 64.34 2.90
C ILE A 169 5.83 63.21 2.11
N TYR A 170 6.62 62.55 1.28
CA TYR A 170 6.22 61.41 0.47
C TYR A 170 7.08 60.20 0.80
N TYR A 171 6.47 59.11 1.24
CA TYR A 171 7.18 57.85 1.47
C TYR A 171 7.40 57.10 0.15
N VAL A 172 8.62 56.65 -0.06
CA VAL A 172 9.05 55.94 -1.28
C VAL A 172 9.18 54.44 -1.00
N SER A 173 9.77 54.08 0.13
CA SER A 173 9.95 52.68 0.51
C SER A 173 9.93 52.49 2.02
N ILE A 174 9.61 51.26 2.41
CA ILE A 174 9.52 50.83 3.80
C ILE A 174 10.26 49.49 3.90
N ALA A 175 11.19 49.40 4.83
CA ALA A 175 11.82 48.16 5.23
C ALA A 175 11.56 47.92 6.71
N ALA A 176 11.08 46.73 7.06
CA ALA A 176 10.73 46.40 8.44
C ALA A 176 11.41 45.12 8.88
N ASP A 177 11.86 45.11 10.12
CA ASP A 177 12.43 43.95 10.77
C ASP A 177 11.37 43.22 11.62
N THR A 178 11.59 41.92 11.80
CA THR A 178 10.85 41.04 12.69
C THR A 178 10.94 41.43 14.16
N GLU A 179 11.92 42.26 14.54
CA GLU A 179 12.13 42.77 15.91
C GLU A 179 11.47 44.14 16.18
N GLY A 180 10.74 44.72 15.21
CA GLY A 180 9.98 45.97 15.39
C GLY A 180 10.71 47.25 14.99
N GLY A 181 11.90 47.14 14.39
CA GLY A 181 12.58 48.25 13.74
C GLY A 181 12.06 48.49 12.33
N ILE A 182 11.83 49.75 11.95
CA ILE A 182 11.40 50.14 10.60
C ILE A 182 12.31 51.22 10.05
N ILE A 183 12.71 51.07 8.79
CA ILE A 183 13.41 52.09 8.02
C ILE A 183 12.43 52.61 6.95
N LEU A 184 12.15 53.90 7.01
CA LEU A 184 11.32 54.62 6.05
C LEU A 184 12.22 55.48 5.17
N SER A 185 12.17 55.27 3.85
CA SER A 185 12.75 56.20 2.89
C SER A 185 11.68 57.14 2.38
N ALA A 186 11.92 58.44 2.49
CA ALA A 186 10.96 59.47 2.13
C ALA A 186 11.63 60.66 1.44
N ILE A 187 10.81 61.47 0.77
CA ILE A 187 11.18 62.72 0.13
C ILE A 187 10.40 63.84 0.81
N ALA A 188 11.10 64.84 1.31
CA ALA A 188 10.52 66.06 1.86
C ALA A 188 10.77 67.24 0.91
N GLU A 189 9.92 68.26 1.00
CA GLU A 189 10.14 69.55 0.33
C GLU A 189 11.47 70.19 0.82
N ASP A 190 11.63 70.31 2.14
CA ASP A 190 12.75 71.01 2.76
C ASP A 190 13.35 70.24 3.96
N TYR A 191 14.59 70.57 4.35
CA TYR A 191 15.18 70.09 5.61
C TYR A 191 14.36 70.50 6.85
N THR A 192 13.65 71.63 6.78
CA THR A 192 12.75 72.07 7.86
C THR A 192 11.56 71.12 8.01
N THR A 193 11.03 70.59 6.91
CA THR A 193 9.92 69.61 6.93
C THR A 193 10.39 68.29 7.55
N ILE A 194 11.62 67.86 7.28
CA ILE A 194 12.23 66.69 7.94
C ILE A 194 12.32 66.90 9.46
N ALA A 195 12.78 68.07 9.91
CA ALA A 195 12.87 68.38 11.33
C ALA A 195 11.49 68.36 12.01
N ARG A 196 10.45 68.89 11.34
CA ARG A 196 9.07 68.82 11.84
C ARG A 196 8.57 67.38 11.94
N GLN A 197 8.89 66.53 10.96
CA GLN A 197 8.52 65.11 11.02
C GLN A 197 9.18 64.38 12.18
N LEU A 198 10.46 64.67 12.45
CA LEU A 198 11.17 64.07 13.57
C LEU A 198 10.54 64.48 14.91
N VAL A 199 10.11 65.74 15.05
CA VAL A 199 9.38 66.21 16.22
C VAL A 199 8.03 65.50 16.35
N ALA A 200 7.25 65.43 15.27
CA ALA A 200 5.96 64.74 15.26
C ALA A 200 6.07 63.27 15.72
N PHE A 201 7.09 62.54 15.23
CA PHE A 201 7.33 61.17 15.68
C PHE A 201 7.85 61.06 17.11
N ASN A 202 8.59 62.03 17.62
CA ASN A 202 9.02 62.05 19.02
C ASN A 202 7.88 62.40 19.98
N GLU A 203 6.88 63.17 19.54
CA GLU A 203 5.68 63.48 20.32
C GLU A 203 4.68 62.30 20.33
N ALA A 204 4.68 61.47 19.28
CA ALA A 204 3.84 60.28 19.14
C ALA A 204 4.33 59.07 19.97
N THR A 205 4.51 59.27 21.28
CA THR A 205 5.01 58.25 22.23
C THR A 205 4.15 56.98 22.33
N ASP A 206 2.89 57.05 21.92
CA ASP A 206 1.98 55.90 21.86
C ASP A 206 2.37 54.89 20.76
N PHE A 207 3.08 55.35 19.72
CA PHE A 207 3.38 54.59 18.51
C PHE A 207 4.90 54.40 18.30
N VAL A 208 5.70 55.46 18.53
CA VAL A 208 7.15 55.48 18.32
C VAL A 208 7.86 55.61 19.66
N ASN A 209 8.78 54.69 19.92
CA ASN A 209 9.68 54.75 21.08
C ASN A 209 10.92 55.60 20.77
N GLN A 210 11.45 55.49 19.54
CA GLN A 210 12.60 56.26 19.10
C GLN A 210 12.53 56.51 17.60
N ALA A 211 12.80 57.76 17.18
CA ALA A 211 12.99 58.13 15.79
C ALA A 211 14.39 58.72 15.57
N LYS A 212 15.06 58.29 14.50
CA LYS A 212 16.37 58.82 14.11
C LYS A 212 16.47 58.97 12.60
N VAL A 213 16.95 60.11 12.14
CA VAL A 213 17.29 60.31 10.71
C VAL A 213 18.69 59.73 10.47
N SER A 214 18.81 58.74 9.59
CA SER A 214 20.11 58.11 9.25
C SER A 214 20.83 58.82 8.10
N SER A 215 20.09 59.37 7.14
CA SER A 215 20.65 60.13 6.02
C SER A 215 19.66 61.16 5.50
N ALA A 216 20.18 62.26 4.95
CA ALA A 216 19.41 63.25 4.19
C ALA A 216 20.28 63.78 3.04
N VAL A 217 19.75 63.75 1.82
CA VAL A 217 20.45 64.09 0.58
C VAL A 217 19.53 64.97 -0.27
N ALA A 218 20.00 66.17 -0.61
CA ALA A 218 19.30 67.03 -1.54
C ALA A 218 19.26 66.40 -2.94
N GLN A 219 18.07 66.33 -3.53
CA GLN A 219 17.86 65.91 -4.91
C GLN A 219 17.88 67.16 -5.80
N THR A 220 18.85 67.19 -6.71
CA THR A 220 19.00 68.28 -7.68
C THR A 220 18.46 67.83 -9.02
N GLY A 221 17.54 68.60 -9.60
CA GLY A 221 17.03 68.39 -10.95
C GLY A 221 18.07 68.74 -12.03
N GLU A 222 17.72 68.47 -13.29
CA GLU A 222 18.60 68.66 -14.46
C GLU A 222 19.14 70.10 -14.61
N GLU A 223 18.47 71.09 -14.01
CA GLU A 223 18.86 72.52 -14.05
C GLU A 223 19.56 73.03 -12.78
N GLY A 224 20.00 72.15 -11.87
CA GLY A 224 20.67 72.59 -10.64
C GLY A 224 19.71 73.10 -9.54
N GLN A 225 18.39 73.03 -9.78
CA GLN A 225 17.37 73.37 -8.79
C GLN A 225 17.15 72.20 -7.83
N ILE A 226 17.09 72.48 -6.52
CA ILE A 226 16.75 71.49 -5.50
C ILE A 226 15.27 71.16 -5.66
N SER A 227 14.96 69.94 -6.08
CA SER A 227 13.59 69.46 -6.28
C SER A 227 13.01 68.81 -5.02
N GLY A 228 13.83 68.58 -3.99
CA GLY A 228 13.44 68.02 -2.70
C GLY A 228 14.63 67.45 -1.94
N VAL A 229 14.39 66.88 -0.76
CA VAL A 229 15.40 66.21 0.07
C VAL A 229 14.96 64.78 0.32
N SER A 230 15.74 63.82 -0.16
CA SER A 230 15.55 62.39 0.15
C SER A 230 16.19 62.07 1.49
N PHE A 231 15.47 61.39 2.37
CA PHE A 231 15.99 61.03 3.69
C PHE A 231 15.50 59.65 4.13
N ASN A 232 16.24 59.06 5.07
CA ASN A 232 15.89 57.81 5.73
C ASN A 232 15.63 58.07 7.21
N ILE A 233 14.52 57.54 7.74
CA ILE A 233 14.22 57.52 9.17
C ILE A 233 14.20 56.09 9.66
N ASP A 234 15.00 55.83 10.68
CA ASP A 234 14.93 54.63 11.50
C ASP A 234 13.96 54.88 12.66
N LEU A 235 12.91 54.06 12.73
CA LEU A 235 11.89 54.05 13.77
C LEU A 235 12.01 52.78 14.60
N GLN A 236 11.91 52.93 15.91
CA GLN A 236 11.70 51.84 16.86
C GLN A 236 10.29 51.94 17.39
N LEU A 237 9.45 50.95 17.06
CA LEU A 237 8.04 50.95 17.44
C LEU A 237 7.84 50.35 18.83
N THR A 238 6.72 50.71 19.46
CA THR A 238 6.28 50.07 20.70
C THR A 238 5.66 48.69 20.40
N ASN A 239 5.81 47.73 21.31
CA ASN A 239 5.35 46.34 21.14
C ASN A 239 3.82 46.19 20.90
N ASN A 240 3.03 47.25 21.05
CA ASN A 240 1.57 47.25 20.99
C ASN A 240 1.00 47.71 19.62
N VAL A 241 1.87 47.99 18.65
CA VAL A 241 1.43 48.47 17.33
C VAL A 241 0.96 47.32 16.43
N PHE A 242 1.53 46.11 16.61
CA PHE A 242 1.34 44.99 15.69
C PHE A 242 0.56 43.81 16.25
N ILE A 243 0.17 43.83 17.53
CA ILE A 243 -0.48 42.72 18.21
C ILE A 243 -1.86 43.19 18.69
N LYS A 244 -2.85 42.29 18.63
CA LYS A 244 -4.19 42.50 19.18
C LYS A 244 -4.22 42.16 20.67
#